data_AF-A0A087TXJ4-F1
#
_entry.id   AF-A0A087TXJ4-F1
#
_cell.length_a   1.000
_cell.length_b   1.000
_cell.length_c   1.000
_cell.angle_alpha   90.00
_cell.angle_beta   90.00
_cell.angle_gamma   90.00
#
_symmetry.space_group_name_H-M   'P 1'
#
loop_
_entity.id
_entity.type
_entity.pdbx_description
1 polymer ?
#
loop_
_entity_poly.entity_id
_entity_poly.type
_entity_poly.pdbx_seq_one_letter_code
_entity_poly.pdbx_strand_id
1 'polypeptide(L)'
;MTQTESSCSCSIKLVQHVLDCLGLLLIIVLQGSILDYYLILHNGGNAAWYFWFLADFLILIAFMAAAVISYRHYQKKGRQRKPEVTGEKSSSSTVSASKTGSLPLVYVVWFFYSSLLTAKVVLLFKLDVAQSLDADSAFGPQLLKVIIASAAVVFLLLVETHNNAEPHSDHQAYIYFLITSTVFEIFDSVTFLGILFPTQSKIVLTFELENAVLVLSCINFILPTMTLYKLSLSQFGAQARTLGLQLLYKGLHLGLVNIPYFVIRVYLWTLYDHDVTLFLLKNILAVIVTARSAVPDIRLWWQSIRVTQNKRHVCFGGAMELGGIYEITDNHGDETNIHDAKKELYSTQL
;
A
#
# COMPACT_ATOMS: atom_id res chain seq x y z
N MET A 1 -37.51 23.53 -6.38
CA MET A 1 -37.81 22.11 -6.70
C MET A 1 -36.52 21.28 -6.78
N THR A 2 -35.55 21.50 -5.87
CA THR A 2 -34.18 20.93 -5.92
C THR A 2 -33.75 20.23 -4.61
N GLN A 3 -34.65 20.09 -3.63
CA GLN A 3 -34.30 19.57 -2.31
C GLN A 3 -34.41 18.04 -2.18
N THR A 4 -35.14 17.39 -3.09
CA THR A 4 -35.39 15.93 -3.07
C THR A 4 -34.25 15.09 -3.64
N GLU A 5 -33.43 15.62 -4.56
CA GLU A 5 -32.34 14.86 -5.19
C GLU A 5 -31.15 14.60 -4.25
N SER A 6 -30.84 15.54 -3.34
CA SER A 6 -29.68 15.43 -2.45
C SER A 6 -29.81 14.34 -1.38
N SER A 7 -31.04 14.07 -0.91
CA SER A 7 -31.31 13.09 0.16
C SER A 7 -31.24 11.64 -0.35
N CYS A 8 -31.67 11.42 -1.61
CA CYS A 8 -31.65 10.10 -2.25
C CYS A 8 -30.21 9.66 -2.56
N SER A 9 -29.38 10.56 -3.10
CA SER A 9 -27.98 10.27 -3.42
C SER A 9 -27.12 9.92 -2.19
N CYS A 10 -27.39 10.55 -1.04
CA CYS A 10 -26.68 10.26 0.20
C CYS A 10 -27.01 8.85 0.76
N SER A 11 -28.27 8.43 0.64
CA SER A 11 -28.71 7.11 1.09
C SER A 11 -28.12 5.98 0.24
N ILE A 12 -28.01 6.17 -1.08
CA ILE A 12 -27.43 5.17 -1.99
C ILE A 12 -25.94 4.95 -1.70
N LYS A 13 -25.16 6.03 -1.51
CA LYS A 13 -23.73 5.91 -1.17
C LYS A 13 -23.50 5.21 0.17
N LEU A 14 -24.38 5.44 1.13
CA LEU A 14 -24.34 4.74 2.42
C LEU A 14 -24.61 3.24 2.26
N VAL A 15 -25.63 2.87 1.47
CA VAL A 15 -25.96 1.47 1.20
C VAL A 15 -24.81 0.77 0.50
N GLN A 16 -24.21 1.38 -0.53
CA GLN A 16 -23.04 0.84 -1.21
C GLN A 16 -21.88 0.59 -0.25
N HIS A 17 -21.53 1.59 0.58
CA HIS A 17 -20.45 1.44 1.56
C HIS A 17 -20.72 0.32 2.58
N VAL A 18 -21.98 0.16 3.03
CA VAL A 18 -22.35 -0.94 3.93
C VAL A 18 -22.25 -2.29 3.22
N LEU A 19 -22.69 -2.39 1.95
CA LEU A 19 -22.58 -3.61 1.17
C LEU A 19 -21.13 -4.01 0.91
N ASP A 20 -20.26 -3.06 0.55
CA ASP A 20 -18.83 -3.31 0.33
C ASP A 20 -18.15 -3.78 1.62
N CYS A 21 -18.49 -3.15 2.75
CA CYS A 21 -17.98 -3.56 4.06
C CYS A 21 -18.47 -4.96 4.45
N LEU A 22 -19.76 -5.26 4.28
CA LEU A 22 -20.31 -6.59 4.55
C LEU A 22 -19.67 -7.66 3.65
N GLY A 23 -19.50 -7.36 2.36
CA GLY A 23 -18.83 -8.24 1.41
C GLY A 23 -17.37 -8.49 1.77
N LEU A 24 -16.64 -7.45 2.17
CA LEU A 24 -15.25 -7.53 2.61
C LEU A 24 -15.11 -8.46 3.82
N LEU A 25 -15.95 -8.27 4.84
CA LEU A 25 -15.92 -9.11 6.05
C LEU A 25 -16.30 -10.54 5.75
N LEU A 26 -17.33 -10.76 4.92
CA LEU A 26 -17.77 -12.08 4.52
C LEU A 26 -16.64 -12.85 3.84
N ILE A 27 -15.93 -12.21 2.91
CA ILE A 27 -14.81 -12.86 2.20
C ILE A 27 -13.66 -13.17 3.16
N ILE A 28 -13.33 -12.28 4.10
CA ILE A 28 -12.30 -12.53 5.11
C ILE A 28 -12.67 -13.73 5.98
N VAL A 29 -13.92 -13.82 6.46
CA VAL A 29 -14.40 -14.94 7.27
C VAL A 29 -14.35 -16.25 6.47
N LEU A 30 -14.86 -16.26 5.25
CA LEU A 30 -14.87 -17.44 4.39
C LEU A 30 -13.44 -17.92 4.09
N GLN A 31 -12.57 -16.99 3.71
CA GLN A 31 -11.18 -17.29 3.38
C GLN A 31 -10.43 -17.83 4.59
N GLY A 32 -10.52 -17.15 5.74
CA GLY A 32 -9.88 -17.58 6.99
C GLY A 32 -10.35 -18.96 7.43
N SER A 33 -11.67 -19.16 7.46
CA SER A 33 -12.29 -20.43 7.89
C SER A 33 -11.91 -21.61 7.00
N ILE A 34 -11.86 -21.42 5.68
CA ILE A 34 -11.50 -22.50 4.76
C ILE A 34 -10.00 -22.82 4.84
N LEU A 35 -9.13 -21.82 4.96
CA LEU A 35 -7.70 -22.06 5.17
C LEU A 35 -7.43 -22.77 6.50
N ASP A 36 -8.13 -22.40 7.57
CA ASP A 36 -8.00 -23.06 8.88
C ASP A 36 -8.54 -24.48 8.85
N TYR A 37 -9.64 -24.72 8.13
CA TYR A 37 -10.16 -26.07 7.90
C TYR A 37 -9.11 -26.98 7.25
N TYR A 38 -8.41 -26.49 6.21
CA TYR A 38 -7.32 -27.25 5.58
C TYR A 38 -6.18 -27.57 6.57
N LEU A 39 -5.78 -26.61 7.40
CA LEU A 39 -4.71 -26.80 8.39
C LEU A 39 -5.10 -27.77 9.52
N ILE A 40 -6.34 -27.71 10.01
CA ILE A 40 -6.80 -28.53 11.14
C ILE A 40 -7.05 -29.98 10.71
N LEU A 41 -7.68 -30.19 9.56
CA LEU A 41 -8.04 -31.52 9.07
C LEU A 41 -6.79 -32.38 8.90
N HIS A 42 -5.70 -31.80 8.40
CA HIS A 42 -4.47 -32.53 8.14
C HIS A 42 -3.63 -32.79 9.41
N ASN A 43 -3.70 -31.91 10.42
CA ASN A 43 -2.85 -31.99 11.62
C ASN A 43 -3.52 -32.64 12.84
N GLY A 44 -4.57 -33.44 12.63
CA GLY A 44 -5.12 -34.31 13.68
C GLY A 44 -5.74 -33.58 14.89
N GLY A 45 -6.16 -32.32 14.73
CA GLY A 45 -6.95 -31.61 15.74
C GLY A 45 -6.20 -31.11 16.98
N ASN A 46 -4.87 -30.95 16.92
CA ASN A 46 -4.12 -30.33 18.03
C ASN A 46 -4.66 -28.93 18.35
N ALA A 47 -4.83 -28.62 19.65
CA ALA A 47 -5.43 -27.37 20.14
C ALA A 47 -4.72 -26.11 19.61
N ALA A 48 -3.40 -26.21 19.33
CA ALA A 48 -2.61 -25.09 18.79
C ALA A 48 -3.13 -24.57 17.43
N TRP A 49 -3.72 -25.44 16.58
CA TRP A 49 -4.22 -25.02 15.27
C TRP A 49 -5.48 -24.16 15.36
N TYR A 50 -6.22 -24.21 16.46
CA TYR A 50 -7.35 -23.33 16.70
C TYR A 50 -6.92 -21.89 17.02
N PHE A 51 -5.64 -21.64 17.31
CA PHE A 51 -5.12 -20.28 17.51
C PHE A 51 -5.21 -19.43 16.23
N TRP A 52 -5.22 -20.05 15.05
CA TRP A 52 -5.39 -19.34 13.78
C TRP A 52 -6.75 -18.64 13.66
N PHE A 53 -7.81 -19.23 14.22
CA PHE A 53 -9.11 -18.57 14.31
C PHE A 53 -9.07 -17.31 15.17
N LEU A 54 -8.25 -17.31 16.24
CA LEU A 54 -8.07 -16.12 17.07
C LEU A 54 -7.36 -15.00 16.29
N ALA A 55 -6.33 -15.35 15.51
CA ALA A 55 -5.65 -14.39 14.64
C ALA A 55 -6.59 -13.81 13.57
N ASP A 56 -7.41 -14.64 12.93
CA ASP A 56 -8.43 -14.19 11.96
C ASP A 56 -9.45 -13.25 12.59
N PHE A 57 -9.90 -13.57 13.81
CA PHE A 57 -10.82 -12.71 14.55
C PHE A 57 -10.22 -11.33 14.85
N LEU A 58 -8.94 -11.27 15.22
CA LEU A 58 -8.22 -10.00 15.41
C LEU A 58 -8.11 -9.19 14.12
N ILE A 59 -7.84 -9.85 12.98
CA ILE A 59 -7.84 -9.19 11.67
C ILE A 59 -9.23 -8.65 11.34
N LEU A 60 -10.29 -9.43 11.58
CA LEU A 60 -11.66 -9.00 11.35
C LEU A 60 -12.03 -7.76 12.16
N ILE A 61 -11.65 -7.72 13.45
CA ILE A 61 -11.81 -6.53 14.30
C ILE A 61 -11.03 -5.34 13.73
N ALA A 62 -9.80 -5.55 13.26
CA ALA A 62 -8.98 -4.48 12.69
C ALA A 62 -9.60 -3.89 11.41
N PHE A 63 -10.14 -4.73 10.52
CA PHE A 63 -10.85 -4.30 9.32
C PHE A 63 -12.14 -3.53 9.66
N MET A 64 -12.92 -4.04 10.63
CA MET A 64 -14.10 -3.35 11.14
C MET A 64 -13.77 -1.97 11.71
N ALA A 65 -12.73 -1.89 12.54
CA ALA A 65 -12.28 -0.63 13.12
C ALA A 65 -11.83 0.36 12.03
N ALA A 66 -11.07 -0.10 11.04
CA ALA A 66 -10.63 0.73 9.92
C ALA A 66 -11.81 1.28 9.11
N ALA A 67 -12.79 0.43 8.76
CA ALA A 67 -13.99 0.85 8.04
C ALA A 67 -14.82 1.88 8.83
N VAL A 68 -15.05 1.65 10.13
CA VAL A 68 -15.80 2.58 10.99
C VAL A 68 -15.07 3.92 11.14
N ILE A 69 -13.75 3.90 11.33
CA ILE A 69 -12.94 5.12 11.45
C ILE A 69 -12.97 5.91 10.14
N SER A 70 -12.83 5.22 9.01
CA SER A 70 -12.95 5.81 7.67
C SER A 70 -14.30 6.50 7.48
N TYR A 71 -15.39 5.79 7.78
CA TYR A 71 -16.74 6.32 7.67
C TYR A 71 -16.98 7.56 8.55
N ARG A 72 -16.55 7.51 9.82
CA ARG A 72 -16.66 8.65 10.75
C ARG A 72 -15.86 9.86 10.27
N HIS A 73 -14.67 9.62 9.72
CA HIS A 73 -13.83 10.68 9.15
C HIS A 73 -14.56 11.39 8.00
N TYR A 74 -15.17 10.63 7.09
CA TYR A 74 -15.92 11.18 5.97
C TYR A 74 -17.21 11.90 6.38
N GLN A 75 -17.97 11.38 7.35
CA GLN A 75 -19.12 12.10 7.88
C GLN A 75 -18.73 13.46 8.47
N LYS A 76 -17.64 13.53 9.24
CA LYS A 76 -17.17 14.79 9.84
C LYS A 76 -16.76 15.80 8.77
N LYS A 77 -16.07 15.36 7.71
CA LYS A 77 -15.67 16.20 6.57
C LYS A 77 -16.88 16.68 5.76
N GLY A 78 -17.88 15.82 5.56
CA GLY A 78 -19.13 16.16 4.87
C GLY A 78 -19.98 17.20 5.62
N ARG A 79 -20.00 17.15 6.96
CA ARG A 79 -20.68 18.15 7.79
C ARG A 79 -20.00 19.53 7.71
N GLN A 80 -18.67 19.58 7.61
CA GLN A 80 -17.92 20.83 7.47
C GLN A 80 -18.01 21.47 6.07
N ARG A 81 -18.33 20.68 5.02
CA ARG A 81 -18.52 21.18 3.65
C ARG A 81 -19.90 21.81 3.39
N LYS A 82 -20.90 21.64 4.28
CA LYS A 82 -22.15 22.40 4.19
C LYS A 82 -21.86 23.82 4.67
N PRO A 83 -21.90 24.85 3.81
CA PRO A 83 -21.66 26.22 4.25
C PRO A 83 -22.80 26.62 5.17
N GLU A 84 -22.46 26.98 6.39
CA GLU A 84 -23.28 27.83 7.23
C GLU A 84 -23.49 29.14 6.45
N VAL A 85 -24.73 29.41 6.05
CA VAL A 85 -25.14 30.64 5.34
C VAL A 85 -25.21 31.84 6.30
N THR A 86 -24.57 31.74 7.46
CA THR A 86 -24.49 32.84 8.42
C THR A 86 -23.06 33.37 8.38
N GLY A 87 -22.91 34.50 7.69
CA GLY A 87 -21.63 35.14 7.50
C GLY A 87 -21.03 35.56 8.83
N GLU A 88 -19.85 35.04 9.13
CA GLU A 88 -18.84 35.77 9.89
C GLU A 88 -17.46 35.24 9.48
N LYS A 89 -16.66 36.12 8.88
CA LYS A 89 -15.26 35.87 8.56
C LYS A 89 -14.48 35.89 9.86
N SER A 90 -14.21 34.72 10.44
CA SER A 90 -13.17 34.57 11.45
C SER A 90 -12.03 33.72 10.91
N SER A 91 -10.89 34.39 10.84
CA SER A 91 -9.54 33.97 10.50
C SER A 91 -9.04 32.71 11.21
N SER A 92 -8.09 32.06 10.52
CA SER A 92 -7.07 31.14 11.04
C SER A 92 -7.57 29.86 11.72
N SER A 93 -7.97 28.88 10.91
CA SER A 93 -7.78 27.47 11.28
C SER A 93 -6.42 27.00 10.78
N THR A 94 -5.40 27.13 11.63
CA THR A 94 -4.16 26.36 11.57
C THR A 94 -4.53 24.89 11.76
N VAL A 95 -4.94 24.23 10.68
CA VAL A 95 -5.10 22.78 10.67
C VAL A 95 -3.68 22.24 10.77
N SER A 96 -3.31 21.84 11.99
CA SER A 96 -2.15 21.00 12.25
C SER A 96 -2.28 19.77 11.35
N ALA A 97 -1.58 19.83 10.21
CA ALA A 97 -1.42 18.72 9.30
C ALA A 97 -0.54 17.69 10.01
N SER A 98 -1.19 16.83 10.80
CA SER A 98 -0.58 15.58 11.23
C SER A 98 -0.04 14.92 9.96
N LYS A 99 1.27 14.65 9.94
CA LYS A 99 2.02 14.09 8.80
C LYS A 99 1.60 12.66 8.43
N THR A 100 0.57 12.15 9.08
CA THR A 100 -0.03 10.85 8.84
C THR A 100 -1.21 11.04 7.89
N GLY A 101 -1.21 10.35 6.75
CA GLY A 101 -2.23 10.47 5.71
C GLY A 101 -3.67 10.41 6.24
N SER A 102 -4.64 10.91 5.46
CA SER A 102 -6.04 11.05 5.88
C SER A 102 -6.69 9.76 6.41
N LEU A 103 -6.11 8.58 6.11
CA LEU A 103 -6.53 7.26 6.57
C LEU A 103 -5.30 6.34 6.76
N PRO A 104 -4.64 6.36 7.93
CA PRO A 104 -3.44 5.55 8.17
C PRO A 104 -3.69 4.06 8.32
N LEU A 105 -4.95 3.65 8.50
CA LEU A 105 -5.24 2.27 8.88
C LEU A 105 -5.25 1.31 7.68
N VAL A 106 -5.49 1.79 6.46
CA VAL A 106 -5.68 0.91 5.28
C VAL A 106 -4.45 0.06 4.97
N TYR A 107 -3.26 0.67 4.93
CA TYR A 107 -2.03 -0.07 4.67
C TYR A 107 -1.66 -0.97 5.86
N VAL A 108 -2.01 -0.57 7.08
CA VAL A 108 -1.74 -1.35 8.31
C VAL A 108 -2.59 -2.63 8.33
N VAL A 109 -3.90 -2.51 8.09
CA VAL A 109 -4.79 -3.68 8.08
C VAL A 109 -4.44 -4.64 6.95
N TRP A 110 -4.10 -4.11 5.76
CA TRP A 110 -3.63 -4.94 4.64
C TRP A 110 -2.32 -5.66 4.99
N PHE A 111 -1.36 -4.98 5.61
CA PHE A 111 -0.08 -5.60 6.00
C PHE A 111 -0.29 -6.79 6.94
N PHE A 112 -1.08 -6.61 8.00
CA PHE A 112 -1.34 -7.69 8.95
C PHE A 112 -2.14 -8.83 8.31
N TYR A 113 -3.16 -8.52 7.50
CA TYR A 113 -3.92 -9.52 6.77
C TYR A 113 -3.04 -10.30 5.78
N SER A 114 -2.25 -9.62 4.95
CA SER A 114 -1.38 -10.27 3.96
C SER A 114 -0.25 -11.08 4.63
N SER A 115 0.25 -10.64 5.78
CA SER A 115 1.22 -11.40 6.59
C SER A 115 0.58 -12.68 7.15
N LEU A 116 -0.66 -12.60 7.65
CA LEU A 116 -1.38 -13.77 8.16
C LEU A 116 -1.71 -14.76 7.04
N LEU A 117 -2.20 -14.26 5.90
CA LEU A 117 -2.47 -15.05 4.71
C LEU A 117 -1.21 -15.77 4.22
N THR A 118 -0.09 -15.05 4.10
CA THR A 118 1.18 -15.65 3.63
C THR A 118 1.71 -16.68 4.62
N ALA A 119 1.60 -16.46 5.93
CA ALA A 119 1.94 -17.46 6.93
C ALA A 119 1.13 -18.76 6.75
N LYS A 120 -0.20 -18.64 6.57
CA LYS A 120 -1.07 -19.80 6.30
C LYS A 120 -0.70 -20.51 4.99
N VAL A 121 -0.45 -19.75 3.92
CA VAL A 121 0.00 -20.30 2.63
C VAL A 121 1.32 -21.07 2.81
N VAL A 122 2.30 -20.50 3.49
CA VAL A 122 3.58 -21.18 3.74
C VAL A 122 3.37 -22.48 4.52
N LEU A 123 2.53 -22.46 5.56
CA LEU A 123 2.22 -23.66 6.33
C LEU A 123 1.53 -24.74 5.48
N LEU A 124 0.60 -24.36 4.60
CA LEU A 124 -0.08 -25.31 3.73
C LEU A 124 0.87 -26.05 2.78
N PHE A 125 1.89 -25.37 2.26
CA PHE A 125 2.91 -26.02 1.42
C PHE A 125 3.96 -26.77 2.24
N LYS A 126 4.41 -26.22 3.38
CA LYS A 126 5.46 -26.83 4.21
C LYS A 126 5.04 -28.03 5.02
N LEU A 127 3.74 -28.19 5.26
CA LEU A 127 3.17 -29.35 5.92
C LEU A 127 2.60 -30.36 4.92
N ASP A 128 2.90 -30.21 3.63
CA ASP A 128 2.41 -31.06 2.53
C ASP A 128 0.87 -31.18 2.44
N VAL A 129 0.15 -30.28 3.12
CA VAL A 129 -1.32 -30.20 3.06
C VAL A 129 -1.76 -29.93 1.64
N ALA A 130 -1.14 -28.94 0.98
CA ALA A 130 -1.44 -28.58 -0.40
C ALA A 130 -1.14 -29.71 -1.39
N GLN A 131 -0.14 -30.56 -1.11
CA GLN A 131 0.29 -31.66 -1.98
C GLN A 131 -0.60 -32.90 -1.83
N SER A 132 -1.17 -33.11 -0.64
CA SER A 132 -2.03 -34.26 -0.31
C SER A 132 -3.50 -34.09 -0.73
N LEU A 133 -3.86 -32.95 -1.31
CA LEU A 133 -5.23 -32.69 -1.78
C LEU A 133 -5.57 -33.47 -3.04
N ASP A 134 -6.69 -34.19 -2.97
CA ASP A 134 -7.26 -34.91 -4.11
C ASP A 134 -7.83 -33.92 -5.14
N ALA A 135 -7.43 -34.10 -6.41
CA ALA A 135 -7.80 -33.23 -7.51
C ALA A 135 -9.29 -33.34 -7.87
N ASP A 136 -9.91 -34.50 -7.64
CA ASP A 136 -11.30 -34.77 -7.99
C ASP A 136 -12.28 -34.36 -6.86
N SER A 137 -11.76 -33.94 -5.71
CA SER A 137 -12.57 -33.50 -4.58
C SER A 137 -12.99 -32.03 -4.69
N ALA A 138 -14.19 -31.70 -4.20
CA ALA A 138 -14.66 -30.30 -4.12
C ALA A 138 -13.75 -29.42 -3.27
N PHE A 139 -13.03 -30.01 -2.30
CA PHE A 139 -12.02 -29.37 -1.47
C PHE A 139 -10.59 -29.56 -2.01
N GLY A 140 -10.43 -29.77 -3.31
CA GLY A 140 -9.13 -29.99 -3.95
C GLY A 140 -8.29 -28.71 -4.11
N PRO A 141 -7.16 -28.81 -4.83
CA PRO A 141 -6.24 -27.70 -5.08
C PRO A 141 -6.89 -26.49 -5.75
N GLN A 142 -7.93 -26.70 -6.55
CA GLN A 142 -8.63 -25.62 -7.26
C GLN A 142 -9.39 -24.71 -6.29
N LEU A 143 -10.07 -25.27 -5.28
CA LEU A 143 -10.74 -24.46 -4.26
C LEU A 143 -9.69 -23.68 -3.46
N LEU A 144 -8.59 -24.32 -3.08
CA LEU A 144 -7.50 -23.65 -2.37
C LEU A 144 -6.95 -22.46 -3.18
N LYS A 145 -6.73 -22.62 -4.50
CA LYS A 145 -6.34 -21.50 -5.38
C LYS A 145 -7.36 -20.37 -5.38
N VAL A 146 -8.65 -20.68 -5.48
CA VAL A 146 -9.72 -19.67 -5.46
C VAL A 146 -9.75 -18.92 -4.13
N ILE A 147 -9.56 -19.62 -3.01
CA ILE A 147 -9.51 -19.03 -1.66
C ILE A 147 -8.27 -18.17 -1.46
N ILE A 148 -7.11 -18.54 -1.98
CA ILE A 148 -5.94 -17.66 -1.94
C ILE A 148 -6.16 -16.45 -2.87
N ALA A 149 -6.76 -16.66 -4.05
CA ALA A 149 -7.07 -15.61 -5.03
C ALA A 149 -8.12 -14.61 -4.54
N SER A 150 -9.00 -14.97 -3.60
CA SER A 150 -9.97 -14.04 -3.02
C SER A 150 -9.30 -12.88 -2.29
N ALA A 151 -8.00 -12.95 -1.99
CA ALA A 151 -7.21 -11.82 -1.53
C ALA A 151 -7.23 -10.63 -2.50
N ALA A 152 -7.38 -10.86 -3.81
CA ALA A 152 -7.58 -9.81 -4.79
C ALA A 152 -8.90 -9.06 -4.57
N VAL A 153 -9.97 -9.79 -4.22
CA VAL A 153 -11.27 -9.21 -3.90
C VAL A 153 -11.23 -8.46 -2.58
N VAL A 154 -10.54 -9.01 -1.57
CA VAL A 154 -10.27 -8.30 -0.30
C VAL A 154 -9.56 -6.98 -0.55
N PHE A 155 -8.53 -6.96 -1.41
CA PHE A 155 -7.81 -5.73 -1.77
C PHE A 155 -8.75 -4.71 -2.43
N LEU A 156 -9.51 -5.14 -3.43
CA LEU A 156 -10.45 -4.29 -4.16
C LEU A 156 -11.48 -3.67 -3.21
N LEU A 157 -12.16 -4.49 -2.41
CA LEU A 157 -13.20 -4.00 -1.49
C LEU A 157 -12.60 -3.15 -0.36
N LEU A 158 -11.39 -3.45 0.12
CA LEU A 158 -10.70 -2.62 1.10
C LEU A 158 -10.45 -1.21 0.54
N VAL A 159 -9.96 -1.10 -0.69
CA VAL A 159 -9.69 0.20 -1.33
C VAL A 159 -11.01 0.94 -1.60
N GLU A 160 -12.02 0.28 -2.15
CA GLU A 160 -13.34 0.90 -2.42
C GLU A 160 -14.03 1.39 -1.14
N THR A 161 -14.01 0.59 -0.07
CA THR A 161 -14.57 0.98 1.24
C THR A 161 -13.89 2.24 1.79
N HIS A 162 -12.62 2.46 1.48
CA HIS A 162 -11.85 3.62 1.94
C HIS A 162 -11.73 4.72 0.87
N ASN A 163 -12.32 4.53 -0.30
CA ASN A 163 -12.32 5.50 -1.37
C ASN A 163 -13.49 6.46 -1.18
N ASN A 164 -13.23 7.75 -1.31
CA ASN A 164 -14.28 8.79 -1.40
C ASN A 164 -13.97 9.79 -2.52
N ALA A 165 -13.33 9.30 -3.59
CA ALA A 165 -13.10 10.10 -4.79
C ALA A 165 -14.44 10.53 -5.39
N GLU A 166 -14.49 11.78 -5.84
CA GLU A 166 -15.65 12.26 -6.61
C GLU A 166 -15.73 11.48 -7.93
N PRO A 167 -16.93 11.04 -8.35
CA PRO A 167 -17.09 10.31 -9.60
C PRO A 167 -16.52 11.09 -10.78
N HIS A 168 -15.78 10.43 -11.67
CA HIS A 168 -15.18 11.00 -12.89
C HIS A 168 -14.03 11.98 -12.67
N SER A 169 -13.37 11.93 -11.51
CA SER A 169 -12.13 12.66 -11.27
C SER A 169 -10.90 11.88 -11.77
N ASP A 170 -9.84 12.58 -12.20
CA ASP A 170 -8.53 11.98 -12.52
C ASP A 170 -7.99 11.11 -11.36
N HIS A 171 -8.38 11.48 -10.15
CA HIS A 171 -8.08 10.76 -8.94
C HIS A 171 -8.74 9.36 -8.93
N GLN A 172 -10.02 9.25 -9.31
CA GLN A 172 -10.72 7.97 -9.38
C GLN A 172 -10.09 7.04 -10.43
N ALA A 173 -9.69 7.57 -11.58
CA ALA A 173 -9.00 6.80 -12.62
C ALA A 173 -7.67 6.21 -12.10
N TYR A 174 -6.91 6.98 -11.31
CA TYR A 174 -5.69 6.49 -10.67
C TYR A 174 -5.96 5.35 -9.67
N ILE A 175 -7.01 5.46 -8.85
CA ILE A 175 -7.40 4.39 -7.91
C ILE A 175 -7.77 3.12 -8.68
N TYR A 176 -8.60 3.21 -9.72
CA TYR A 176 -8.98 2.03 -10.50
C TYR A 176 -7.80 1.37 -11.20
N PHE A 177 -6.88 2.17 -11.75
CA PHE A 177 -5.65 1.65 -12.32
C PHE A 177 -4.83 0.87 -11.28
N LEU A 178 -4.72 1.43 -10.06
CA LEU A 178 -4.01 0.80 -8.95
C LEU A 178 -4.68 -0.49 -8.49
N ILE A 179 -6.00 -0.49 -8.28
CA ILE A 179 -6.79 -1.68 -7.93
C ILE A 179 -6.57 -2.75 -8.99
N THR A 180 -6.78 -2.42 -10.25
CA THR A 180 -6.68 -3.36 -11.37
C THR A 180 -5.27 -3.94 -11.46
N SER A 181 -4.24 -3.10 -11.41
CA SER A 181 -2.84 -3.53 -11.43
C SER A 181 -2.53 -4.51 -10.30
N THR A 182 -2.92 -4.19 -9.07
CA THR A 182 -2.66 -5.05 -7.91
C THR A 182 -3.46 -6.35 -7.94
N VAL A 183 -4.73 -6.31 -8.35
CA VAL A 183 -5.55 -7.52 -8.53
C VAL A 183 -4.91 -8.48 -9.53
N PHE A 184 -4.42 -7.98 -10.66
CA PHE A 184 -3.70 -8.81 -11.63
C PHE A 184 -2.40 -9.37 -11.08
N GLU A 185 -1.65 -8.62 -10.26
CA GLU A 185 -0.45 -9.13 -9.60
C GLU A 185 -0.76 -10.24 -8.60
N ILE A 186 -1.87 -10.13 -7.85
CA ILE A 186 -2.31 -11.18 -6.92
C ILE A 186 -2.70 -12.45 -7.69
N PHE A 187 -3.47 -12.33 -8.78
CA PHE A 187 -3.82 -13.49 -9.61
C PHE A 187 -2.59 -14.15 -10.26
N ASP A 188 -1.62 -13.35 -10.68
CA ASP A 188 -0.34 -13.84 -11.20
C ASP A 188 0.43 -14.63 -10.13
N SER A 189 0.46 -14.16 -8.88
CA SER A 189 1.02 -14.90 -7.74
C SER A 189 0.31 -16.21 -7.47
N VAL A 190 -1.02 -16.24 -7.47
CA VAL A 190 -1.76 -17.48 -7.21
C VAL A 190 -1.53 -18.48 -8.33
N THR A 191 -1.46 -18.01 -9.57
CA THR A 191 -1.13 -18.88 -10.71
C THR A 191 0.30 -19.41 -10.60
N PHE A 192 1.24 -18.58 -10.14
CA PHE A 192 2.63 -18.98 -9.91
C PHE A 192 2.76 -20.02 -8.79
N LEU A 193 2.09 -19.79 -7.67
CA LEU A 193 1.94 -20.76 -6.59
C LEU A 193 1.26 -22.05 -7.06
N GLY A 194 0.44 -21.94 -8.10
CA GLY A 194 -0.23 -23.04 -8.75
C GLY A 194 0.67 -24.11 -9.35
N ILE A 195 1.95 -23.79 -9.58
CA ILE A 195 2.98 -24.69 -10.11
C ILE A 195 3.42 -25.70 -9.03
N LEU A 196 3.29 -25.32 -7.75
CA LEU A 196 3.67 -26.14 -6.60
C LEU A 196 2.72 -27.31 -6.34
N PHE A 197 1.59 -27.40 -7.04
CA PHE A 197 0.63 -28.50 -6.90
C PHE A 197 1.00 -29.64 -7.86
N PRO A 198 1.62 -30.74 -7.40
CA PRO A 198 2.15 -31.78 -8.30
C PRO A 198 1.04 -32.48 -9.07
N THR A 199 -0.14 -32.62 -8.45
CA THR A 199 -1.34 -33.21 -9.06
C THR A 199 -1.86 -32.44 -10.26
N GLN A 200 -1.58 -31.14 -10.36
CA GLN A 200 -2.02 -30.28 -11.46
C GLN A 200 -0.89 -29.97 -12.45
N SER A 201 0.31 -29.70 -11.95
CA SER A 201 1.45 -29.33 -12.81
C SER A 201 2.11 -30.55 -13.46
N LYS A 202 1.95 -31.76 -12.90
CA LYS A 202 2.67 -32.98 -13.29
C LYS A 202 4.19 -32.84 -13.26
N ILE A 203 4.70 -31.83 -12.54
CA ILE A 203 6.13 -31.51 -12.43
C ILE A 203 6.56 -31.72 -10.99
N VAL A 204 7.68 -32.44 -10.81
CA VAL A 204 8.37 -32.52 -9.52
C VAL A 204 9.42 -31.42 -9.48
N LEU A 205 9.14 -30.39 -8.68
CA LEU A 205 10.07 -29.27 -8.50
C LEU A 205 11.19 -29.64 -7.54
N THR A 206 12.36 -29.02 -7.72
CA THR A 206 13.42 -29.08 -6.72
C THR A 206 13.04 -28.25 -5.50
N PHE A 207 13.52 -28.66 -4.31
CA PHE A 207 13.24 -27.98 -3.05
C PHE A 207 13.59 -26.48 -3.09
N GLU A 208 14.69 -26.11 -3.74
CA GLU A 208 15.11 -24.72 -3.91
C GLU A 208 14.14 -23.91 -4.78
N LEU A 209 13.64 -24.51 -5.86
CA LEU A 209 12.70 -23.86 -6.76
C LEU A 209 11.33 -23.68 -6.09
N GLU A 210 10.87 -24.68 -5.36
CA GLU A 210 9.65 -24.60 -4.56
C GLU A 210 9.72 -23.45 -3.55
N ASN A 211 10.81 -23.37 -2.78
CA ASN A 211 11.05 -22.29 -1.83
C ASN A 211 11.08 -20.92 -2.51
N ALA A 212 11.76 -20.81 -3.65
CA ALA A 212 11.84 -19.56 -4.40
C ALA A 212 10.44 -19.10 -4.85
N VAL A 213 9.64 -19.98 -5.45
CA VAL A 213 8.26 -19.68 -5.89
C VAL A 213 7.40 -19.25 -4.70
N LEU A 214 7.50 -19.96 -3.58
CA LEU A 214 6.72 -19.67 -2.38
C LEU A 214 7.09 -18.31 -1.77
N VAL A 215 8.39 -18.03 -1.58
CA VAL A 215 8.88 -16.77 -1.01
C VAL A 215 8.52 -15.58 -1.91
N LEU A 216 8.73 -15.71 -3.22
CA LEU A 216 8.41 -14.67 -4.19
C LEU A 216 6.89 -14.37 -4.23
N SER A 217 6.06 -15.42 -4.16
CA SER A 217 4.60 -15.28 -4.04
C SER A 217 4.21 -14.52 -2.77
N CYS A 218 4.82 -14.86 -1.62
CA CYS A 218 4.57 -14.20 -0.35
C CYS A 218 4.96 -12.71 -0.38
N ILE A 219 6.12 -12.39 -0.95
CA ILE A 219 6.54 -10.99 -1.13
C ILE A 219 5.48 -10.22 -1.93
N ASN A 220 4.97 -10.81 -3.02
CA ASN A 220 4.00 -10.13 -3.87
C ASN A 220 2.62 -9.95 -3.20
N PHE A 221 2.23 -10.78 -2.22
CA PHE A 221 1.02 -10.53 -1.40
C PHE A 221 1.21 -9.36 -0.42
N ILE A 222 2.44 -9.16 0.08
CA ILE A 222 2.77 -8.09 1.04
C ILE A 222 3.00 -6.76 0.31
N LEU A 223 3.53 -6.79 -0.90
CA LEU A 223 3.94 -5.62 -1.68
C LEU A 223 2.85 -4.52 -1.86
N PRO A 224 1.56 -4.86 -2.01
CA PRO A 224 0.50 -3.86 -2.07
C PRO A 224 0.39 -2.97 -0.81
N THR A 225 0.98 -3.37 0.31
CA THR A 225 1.16 -2.50 1.49
C THR A 225 1.84 -1.19 1.12
N MET A 226 2.91 -1.24 0.31
CA MET A 226 3.62 -0.06 -0.15
C MET A 226 2.76 0.80 -1.08
N THR A 227 1.96 0.15 -1.93
CA THR A 227 0.99 0.81 -2.81
C THR A 227 -0.06 1.59 -2.01
N LEU A 228 -0.63 0.96 -0.98
CA LEU A 228 -1.61 1.57 -0.09
C LEU A 228 -1.00 2.67 0.79
N TYR A 229 0.24 2.49 1.24
CA TYR A 229 0.97 3.51 1.98
C TYR A 229 1.18 4.77 1.13
N LYS A 230 1.63 4.59 -0.13
CA LYS A 230 1.75 5.67 -1.11
C LYS A 230 0.40 6.35 -1.38
N LEU A 231 -0.66 5.58 -1.52
CA LEU A 231 -2.02 6.10 -1.73
C LEU A 231 -2.46 6.96 -0.54
N SER A 232 -2.27 6.47 0.69
CA SER A 232 -2.60 7.18 1.94
C SER A 232 -1.81 8.49 2.09
N LEU A 233 -0.50 8.49 1.78
CA LEU A 233 0.34 9.69 1.79
C LEU A 233 -0.07 10.73 0.76
N SER A 234 -0.50 10.30 -0.42
CA SER A 234 -0.99 11.20 -1.47
C SER A 234 -2.40 11.75 -1.18
N GLN A 235 -2.96 11.50 0.01
CA GLN A 235 -4.35 11.75 0.37
C GLN A 235 -5.34 11.15 -0.64
N PHE A 236 -5.02 9.96 -1.16
CA PHE A 236 -5.66 9.41 -2.33
C PHE A 236 -5.58 10.44 -3.48
N GLY A 237 -4.42 10.57 -4.13
CA GLY A 237 -4.23 11.38 -5.33
C GLY A 237 -4.35 12.91 -5.24
N ALA A 238 -4.72 13.51 -4.10
CA ALA A 238 -4.90 14.95 -3.95
C ALA A 238 -3.59 15.76 -3.78
N GLN A 239 -2.48 15.12 -3.41
CA GLN A 239 -1.17 15.78 -3.25
C GLN A 239 -0.07 15.21 -4.14
N ALA A 240 0.86 16.08 -4.54
CA ALA A 240 2.04 15.72 -5.32
C ALA A 240 2.91 14.72 -4.55
N ARG A 241 3.30 13.64 -5.24
CA ARG A 241 4.04 12.53 -4.63
C ARG A 241 5.52 12.86 -4.51
N THR A 242 6.15 12.33 -3.46
CA THR A 242 7.61 12.30 -3.39
C THR A 242 8.14 11.38 -4.49
N LEU A 243 8.87 11.93 -5.46
CA LEU A 243 9.49 11.19 -6.58
C LEU A 243 10.25 9.96 -6.09
N GLY A 244 11.01 10.07 -5.00
CA GLY A 244 11.79 8.96 -4.44
C GLY A 244 10.95 7.73 -4.05
N LEU A 245 9.79 7.91 -3.42
CA LEU A 245 8.89 6.81 -3.06
C LEU A 245 8.32 6.12 -4.31
N GLN A 246 8.03 6.89 -5.37
CA GLN A 246 7.57 6.33 -6.64
C GLN A 246 8.65 5.51 -7.33
N LEU A 247 9.91 5.98 -7.35
CA LEU A 247 11.02 5.21 -7.88
C LEU A 247 11.28 3.94 -7.07
N LEU A 248 11.27 4.03 -5.74
CA LEU A 248 11.47 2.89 -4.85
C LEU A 248 10.42 1.81 -5.10
N TYR A 249 9.14 2.22 -5.19
CA TYR A 249 8.04 1.31 -5.51
C TYR A 249 8.25 0.60 -6.86
N LYS A 250 8.56 1.36 -7.93
CA LYS A 250 8.84 0.80 -9.26
C LYS A 250 10.03 -0.17 -9.21
N GLY A 251 11.09 0.19 -8.49
CA GLY A 251 12.28 -0.64 -8.32
C GLY A 251 11.99 -1.95 -7.58
N LEU A 252 11.22 -1.89 -6.49
CA LEU A 252 10.81 -3.06 -5.72
C LEU A 252 9.94 -4.02 -6.56
N HIS A 253 8.92 -3.51 -7.25
CA HIS A 253 8.10 -4.36 -8.14
C HIS A 253 8.90 -4.97 -9.29
N LEU A 254 9.81 -4.21 -9.88
CA LEU A 254 10.66 -4.70 -10.96
C LEU A 254 11.61 -5.80 -10.47
N GLY A 255 12.34 -5.54 -9.38
CA GLY A 255 13.40 -6.40 -8.87
C GLY A 255 12.91 -7.62 -8.09
N LEU A 256 11.80 -7.52 -7.36
CA LEU A 256 11.29 -8.60 -6.49
C LEU A 256 10.18 -9.44 -7.12
N VAL A 257 9.49 -8.92 -8.14
CA VAL A 257 8.35 -9.62 -8.73
C VAL A 257 8.59 -9.87 -10.21
N ASN A 258 8.65 -8.82 -11.03
CA ASN A 258 8.63 -8.99 -12.48
C ASN A 258 9.87 -9.72 -13.04
N ILE A 259 11.08 -9.34 -12.61
CA ILE A 259 12.32 -10.01 -13.05
C ILE A 259 12.41 -11.45 -12.52
N PRO A 260 12.23 -11.72 -11.21
CA PRO A 260 12.31 -13.10 -10.70
C PRO A 260 11.26 -14.02 -11.31
N TYR A 261 10.01 -13.56 -11.44
CA TYR A 261 8.94 -14.37 -12.04
C TYR A 261 9.24 -14.65 -13.52
N PHE A 262 9.82 -13.68 -14.24
CA PHE A 262 10.26 -13.89 -15.62
C PHE A 262 11.34 -14.96 -15.70
N VAL A 263 12.41 -14.85 -14.91
CA VAL A 263 13.52 -15.81 -14.92
C VAL A 263 13.04 -17.24 -14.61
N ILE A 264 12.22 -17.40 -13.57
CA ILE A 264 11.70 -18.72 -13.19
C ILE A 264 10.77 -19.27 -14.28
N ARG A 265 9.92 -18.44 -14.90
CA ARG A 265 9.05 -18.89 -16.00
C ARG A 265 9.83 -19.29 -17.25
N VAL A 266 10.90 -18.57 -17.59
CA VAL A 266 11.81 -19.00 -18.68
C VAL A 266 12.44 -20.34 -18.33
N TYR A 267 12.96 -20.49 -17.11
CA TYR A 267 13.54 -21.74 -16.64
C TYR A 267 12.55 -22.92 -16.75
N LEU A 268 11.32 -22.73 -16.26
CA LEU A 268 10.26 -23.73 -16.32
C LEU A 268 9.86 -24.07 -17.76
N TRP A 269 9.74 -23.07 -18.63
CA TRP A 269 9.44 -23.29 -20.04
C TRP A 269 10.55 -24.10 -20.73
N THR A 270 11.82 -23.74 -20.51
CA THR A 270 12.94 -24.40 -21.19
C THR A 270 13.20 -25.83 -20.76
N LEU A 271 12.90 -26.18 -19.51
CA LEU A 271 13.26 -27.50 -18.95
C LEU A 271 12.08 -28.44 -18.78
N TYR A 272 10.87 -27.90 -18.56
CA TYR A 272 9.68 -28.69 -18.23
C TYR A 272 8.57 -28.56 -19.28
N ASP A 273 8.81 -27.84 -20.40
CA ASP A 273 7.85 -27.59 -21.48
C ASP A 273 6.49 -27.08 -20.98
N HIS A 274 6.52 -26.29 -19.91
CA HIS A 274 5.32 -25.81 -19.25
C HIS A 274 4.78 -24.57 -19.97
N ASP A 275 3.51 -24.59 -20.38
CA ASP A 275 2.83 -23.47 -21.04
C ASP A 275 2.64 -22.29 -20.08
N VAL A 276 3.59 -21.34 -20.09
CA VAL A 276 3.58 -20.12 -19.25
C VAL A 276 3.49 -18.82 -20.06
N THR A 277 3.14 -18.92 -21.34
CA THR A 277 3.35 -17.87 -22.36
C THR A 277 2.67 -16.53 -22.04
N LEU A 278 1.42 -16.53 -21.56
CA LEU A 278 0.69 -15.29 -21.26
C LEU A 278 1.30 -14.52 -20.06
N PHE A 279 1.66 -15.23 -19.00
CA PHE A 279 2.26 -14.63 -17.81
C PHE A 279 3.73 -14.24 -18.03
N LEU A 280 4.43 -14.96 -18.91
CA LEU A 280 5.75 -14.58 -19.39
C LEU A 280 5.70 -13.24 -20.13
N LEU A 281 4.76 -13.10 -21.08
CA LEU A 281 4.59 -11.86 -21.84
C LEU A 281 4.19 -10.68 -20.95
N LYS A 282 3.32 -10.89 -19.96
CA LYS A 282 2.97 -9.89 -18.95
C LYS A 282 4.21 -9.36 -18.22
N ASN A 283 5.13 -10.23 -17.80
CA ASN A 283 6.36 -9.80 -17.12
C ASN A 283 7.30 -9.05 -18.05
N ILE A 284 7.45 -9.48 -19.32
CA ILE A 284 8.25 -8.75 -20.33
C ILE A 284 7.69 -7.34 -20.52
N LEU A 285 6.37 -7.21 -20.72
CA LEU A 285 5.71 -5.92 -20.87
C LEU A 285 5.90 -5.05 -19.63
N ALA A 286 5.74 -5.61 -18.44
CA ALA A 286 5.94 -4.90 -17.18
C ALA A 286 7.38 -4.37 -17.05
N VAL A 287 8.39 -5.15 -17.44
CA VAL A 287 9.81 -4.72 -17.45
C VAL A 287 10.01 -3.56 -18.43
N ILE A 288 9.53 -3.68 -19.67
CA ILE A 288 9.69 -2.64 -20.70
C ILE A 288 9.00 -1.33 -20.31
N VAL A 289 7.75 -1.40 -19.84
CA VAL A 289 6.97 -0.23 -19.42
C VAL A 289 7.59 0.43 -18.19
N THR A 290 8.03 -0.36 -17.21
CA THR A 290 8.71 0.16 -16.02
C THR A 290 10.02 0.82 -16.39
N ALA A 291 10.84 0.19 -17.24
CA ALA A 291 12.09 0.77 -17.72
C ALA A 291 11.85 2.11 -18.45
N ARG A 292 10.92 2.15 -19.40
CA ARG A 292 10.57 3.40 -20.13
C ARG A 292 10.08 4.50 -19.21
N SER A 293 9.22 4.17 -18.24
CA SER A 293 8.67 5.16 -17.31
C SER A 293 9.63 5.55 -16.18
N ALA A 294 10.66 4.77 -15.90
CA ALA A 294 11.66 5.07 -14.88
C ALA A 294 12.70 6.09 -15.35
N VAL A 295 13.06 6.09 -16.65
CA VAL A 295 14.07 7.02 -17.20
C VAL A 295 13.79 8.50 -16.91
N PRO A 296 12.59 9.07 -17.20
CA PRO A 296 12.31 10.47 -16.90
C PRO A 296 12.25 10.74 -15.39
N ASP A 297 11.64 9.82 -14.63
CA ASP A 297 11.52 9.93 -13.16
C ASP A 297 12.89 9.95 -12.48
N ILE A 298 13.83 9.12 -12.93
CA ILE A 298 15.23 9.07 -12.46
C ILE A 298 15.95 10.37 -12.77
N ARG A 299 15.77 10.93 -13.98
CA ARG A 299 16.40 12.20 -14.35
C ARG A 299 15.93 13.33 -13.44
N LEU A 300 14.63 13.44 -13.20
CA LEU A 300 14.04 14.47 -12.33
C LEU A 300 14.47 14.29 -10.87
N TRP A 301 14.49 13.05 -10.37
CA TRP A 301 14.95 12.75 -9.01
C TRP A 301 16.43 13.09 -8.83
N TRP A 302 17.28 12.75 -9.80
CA TRP A 302 18.70 13.09 -9.78
C TRP A 302 18.93 14.61 -9.74
N GLN A 303 18.17 15.37 -10.53
CA GLN A 303 18.21 16.83 -10.51
C GLN A 303 17.80 17.40 -9.15
N SER A 304 16.74 16.87 -8.54
CA SER A 304 16.28 17.26 -7.21
C SER A 304 17.33 17.02 -6.13
N ILE A 305 18.04 15.88 -6.18
CA ILE A 305 19.15 15.58 -5.26
C ILE A 305 20.29 16.56 -5.45
N ARG A 306 20.71 16.82 -6.70
CA ARG A 306 21.80 17.78 -6.97
C ARG A 306 21.51 19.16 -6.41
N VAL A 307 20.28 19.68 -6.60
CA VAL A 307 19.89 20.99 -6.07
C VAL A 307 19.89 21.01 -4.55
N THR A 308 19.42 19.93 -3.92
CA THR A 308 19.39 19.80 -2.44
C THR A 308 20.81 19.71 -1.87
N GLN A 309 21.70 18.96 -2.51
CA GLN A 309 23.11 18.90 -2.13
C GLN A 309 23.81 20.25 -2.30
N ASN A 310 23.55 20.96 -3.40
CA ASN A 310 24.13 22.28 -3.64
C ASN A 310 23.66 23.30 -2.59
N LYS A 311 22.37 23.29 -2.21
CA LYS A 311 21.85 24.12 -1.12
C LYS A 311 22.47 23.78 0.24
N ARG A 312 22.68 22.50 0.55
CA ARG A 312 23.39 22.10 1.78
C ARG A 312 24.85 22.57 1.77
N HIS A 313 25.53 22.49 0.63
CA HIS A 313 26.91 22.96 0.51
C HIS A 313 27.03 24.48 0.69
N VAL A 314 26.11 25.27 0.11
CA VAL A 314 26.07 26.74 0.29
C VAL A 314 25.70 27.13 1.72
N CYS A 315 24.74 26.45 2.34
CA CYS A 315 24.31 26.76 3.71
C CYS A 315 25.37 26.36 4.75
N PHE A 316 26.10 25.26 4.52
CA PHE A 316 27.22 24.85 5.37
C PHE A 316 28.48 25.72 5.14
N GLY A 317 28.72 26.17 3.91
CA GLY A 317 29.77 27.13 3.59
C GLY A 317 29.53 28.52 4.19
N GLY A 318 28.31 29.04 4.11
CA GLY A 318 27.95 30.34 4.70
C GLY A 318 27.95 30.35 6.24
N ALA A 319 27.68 29.21 6.89
CA ALA A 319 27.79 29.08 8.34
C ALA A 319 29.25 29.09 8.83
N MET A 320 30.21 28.61 8.02
CA MET A 320 31.64 28.73 8.33
C MET A 320 32.16 30.17 8.13
N GLU A 321 31.65 30.92 7.14
CA GLU A 321 32.06 32.32 6.93
C GLU A 321 31.50 33.27 8.01
N LEU A 322 30.29 33.03 8.53
CA LEU A 322 29.75 33.82 9.65
C LEU A 322 30.43 33.53 11.00
N GLY A 323 31.01 32.34 11.19
CA GLY A 323 31.87 32.03 12.33
C GLY A 323 33.22 32.73 12.25
N GLY A 324 33.80 32.86 11.05
CA GLY A 324 35.08 33.54 10.83
C GLY A 324 35.03 35.07 10.93
N ILE A 325 33.87 35.69 10.70
CA ILE A 325 33.72 37.16 10.80
C ILE A 325 33.47 37.61 12.24
N TYR A 326 32.85 36.79 13.09
CA TYR A 326 32.67 37.11 14.52
C TYR A 326 33.95 36.88 15.35
N GLU A 327 34.88 36.02 14.91
CA GLU A 327 36.11 35.73 15.65
C GLU A 327 37.26 36.74 15.36
N ILE A 328 37.09 37.64 14.39
CA ILE A 328 38.09 38.68 14.06
C ILE A 328 37.79 40.04 14.73
N THR A 329 36.62 40.22 15.36
CA THR A 329 36.28 41.50 16.02
C THR A 329 36.45 41.51 17.55
N ASP A 330 36.80 40.39 18.17
CA ASP A 330 36.90 40.28 19.65
C ASP A 330 38.33 40.31 20.21
N ASN A 331 39.29 40.88 19.48
CA ASN A 331 40.67 40.99 19.97
C ASN A 331 41.30 42.38 19.76
N HIS A 332 40.58 43.43 20.16
CA HIS A 332 41.22 44.66 20.65
C HIS A 332 40.31 45.29 21.72
N GLY A 333 40.56 44.89 22.96
CA GLY A 333 40.12 45.67 24.11
C GLY A 333 40.90 46.98 24.14
N ASP A 334 40.18 48.07 23.99
CA ASP A 334 40.53 49.30 24.68
C ASP A 334 39.24 49.88 25.28
N GLU A 335 39.22 49.91 26.61
CA GLU A 335 38.19 50.60 27.38
C GLU A 335 38.29 52.09 27.06
N THR A 336 37.18 52.74 26.74
CA THR A 336 36.78 53.99 27.41
C THR A 336 35.43 54.48 26.91
N ASN A 337 34.58 54.84 27.88
CA ASN A 337 33.51 55.83 27.86
C ASN A 337 32.96 56.26 26.49
N ILE A 338 31.63 56.20 26.33
CA ILE A 338 30.81 57.42 26.28
C ILE A 338 29.31 57.03 26.31
N HIS A 339 28.62 57.80 27.14
CA HIS A 339 27.18 57.99 27.25
C HIS A 339 26.46 58.13 25.89
N ASP A 340 25.14 57.98 25.95
CA ASP A 340 24.16 58.42 24.94
C ASP A 340 23.96 57.54 23.68
N ALA A 341 22.92 56.71 23.73
CA ALA A 341 21.88 56.63 22.69
C ALA A 341 20.87 55.52 23.03
N LYS A 342 20.22 55.62 24.20
CA LYS A 342 19.05 54.81 24.52
C LYS A 342 17.83 55.72 24.66
N LYS A 343 17.47 56.36 23.54
CA LYS A 343 16.19 57.01 23.28
C LYS A 343 16.13 57.28 21.79
N GLU A 344 14.93 57.16 21.23
CA GLU A 344 14.60 57.24 19.80
C GLU A 344 14.82 55.97 18.97
N LEU A 345 13.93 55.00 19.14
CA LEU A 345 13.31 54.37 17.95
C LEU A 345 11.92 53.81 18.27
N TYR A 346 11.10 54.60 18.96
CA TYR A 346 9.65 54.41 19.05
C TYR A 346 8.99 55.78 18.89
N SER A 347 8.92 56.26 17.65
CA SER A 347 7.87 57.15 17.12
C SER A 347 8.30 57.65 15.73
N THR A 348 7.35 57.61 14.79
CA THR A 348 7.34 58.32 13.48
C THR A 348 8.35 57.82 12.44
N GLN A 349 7.96 57.37 11.24
CA GLN A 349 6.96 57.93 10.31
C GLN A 349 6.06 56.82 9.72
N LEU A 350 4.74 57.02 9.58
CA LEU A 350 3.98 57.90 8.65
C LEU A 350 4.07 57.46 7.19
#